data_AF-A0A7C2ZUB3-F1
#
_entry.id   AF-A0A7C2ZUB3-F1
#
_cell.length_a   1.000
_cell.length_b   1.000
_cell.length_c   1.000
_cell.angle_alpha   90.00
_cell.angle_beta   90.00
_cell.angle_gamma   90.00
#
_symmetry.space_group_name_H-M   'P 1'
#
loop_
_entity.id
_entity.type
_entity.pdbx_description
1 polymer ?
#
loop_
_entity_poly.entity_id
_entity_poly.type
_entity_poly.pdbx_seq_one_letter_code
_entity_poly.pdbx_strand_id
1 'polypeptide(L)'
;MSKRTSRIKDVLERLYVRYNHRDLIKPDPMQFLYRYSAPSDMEIAALLAAMLAYGRVLHIQKSLTDLLGRMGDSPFEFVRNFDNDKRGKLKSFKHRFTAGDDISDLLELLRGVLGKFGGLEEFFVQGYNPHDKNIIPALSKFCDSLLDMHVKNTNGCIRKGLSYLLVRPAGGSACKRLNLFLRWMVRDDDVDTEIG
;
A
#
# COMPACT_ATOMS: atom_id res chain seq x y z
N MET A 1 29.92 14.39 8.94
CA MET A 1 29.10 13.26 9.44
C MET A 1 29.87 12.55 10.55
N SER A 2 29.24 12.28 11.70
CA SER A 2 29.92 11.69 12.87
C SER A 2 30.38 10.25 12.59
N LYS A 3 31.61 9.87 12.99
CA LYS A 3 32.16 8.50 12.89
C LYS A 3 31.19 7.42 13.41
N ARG A 4 30.31 7.78 14.35
CA ARG A 4 29.28 6.90 14.92
C ARG A 4 28.19 6.54 13.90
N THR A 5 27.78 7.47 13.05
CA THR A 5 26.74 7.27 12.03
C THR A 5 27.22 6.38 10.91
N SER A 6 28.48 6.52 10.48
CA SER A 6 29.11 5.64 9.48
C SER A 6 29.17 4.19 9.97
N ARG A 7 29.61 3.99 11.22
CA ARG A 7 29.76 2.65 11.80
C ARG A 7 28.42 1.93 11.99
N ILE A 8 27.35 2.68 12.27
CA ILE A 8 25.98 2.15 12.33
C ILE A 8 25.48 1.80 10.93
N LYS A 9 25.72 2.65 9.93
CA LYS A 9 25.39 2.38 8.53
C LYS A 9 26.03 1.08 8.05
N ASP A 10 27.33 0.89 8.28
CA ASP A 10 28.05 -0.33 7.85
C ASP A 10 27.52 -1.59 8.55
N VAL A 11 27.10 -1.48 9.82
CA VAL A 11 26.48 -2.60 10.54
C VAL A 11 25.09 -2.89 9.97
N LEU A 12 24.29 -1.87 9.67
CA LEU A 12 22.96 -2.01 9.09
C LEU A 12 23.01 -2.56 7.66
N GLU A 13 23.97 -2.13 6.83
CA GLU A 13 24.19 -2.65 5.48
C GLU A 13 24.66 -4.11 5.54
N ARG A 14 25.58 -4.46 6.43
CA ARG A 14 25.98 -5.88 6.61
C ARG A 14 24.82 -6.75 7.08
N LEU A 15 23.96 -6.24 7.97
CA LEU A 15 22.76 -6.95 8.40
C LEU A 15 21.74 -7.05 7.25
N TYR A 16 21.57 -5.98 6.48
CA TYR A 16 20.69 -5.96 5.31
C TYR A 16 21.15 -7.01 4.28
N VAL A 17 22.42 -7.00 3.85
CA VAL A 17 22.97 -8.02 2.93
C VAL A 17 22.83 -9.43 3.49
N ARG A 18 23.04 -9.63 4.81
CA ARG A 18 22.94 -10.94 5.46
C ARG A 18 21.50 -11.46 5.60
N TYR A 19 20.49 -10.60 5.62
CA TYR A 19 19.09 -11.00 5.83
C TYR A 19 18.19 -10.73 4.62
N ASN A 20 18.67 -10.05 3.57
CA ASN A 20 17.98 -9.80 2.31
C ASN A 20 18.13 -10.98 1.34
N HIS A 21 18.03 -12.22 1.83
CA HIS A 21 17.97 -13.42 1.02
C HIS A 21 16.50 -13.81 0.82
N ARG A 22 16.11 -14.11 -0.43
CA ARG A 22 14.75 -14.56 -0.81
C ARG A 22 14.20 -15.68 0.10
N ASP A 23 15.07 -16.56 0.62
CA ASP A 23 14.71 -17.69 1.48
C ASP A 23 14.51 -17.35 2.97
N LEU A 24 14.98 -16.17 3.41
CA LEU A 24 14.80 -15.64 4.77
C LEU A 24 13.65 -14.64 4.88
N ILE A 25 13.00 -14.33 3.74
CA ILE A 25 11.75 -13.58 3.68
C ILE A 25 10.65 -14.49 4.26
N LYS A 26 10.57 -14.52 5.60
CA LYS A 26 9.39 -14.97 6.34
C LYS A 26 8.15 -14.45 5.62
N PRO A 27 7.04 -15.19 5.61
CA PRO A 27 5.84 -14.91 4.81
C PRO A 27 5.49 -13.40 4.74
N ASP A 28 6.06 -12.71 3.77
CA ASP A 28 5.96 -11.26 3.62
C ASP A 28 4.85 -11.01 2.61
N PRO A 29 3.92 -10.08 2.87
CA PRO A 29 2.97 -9.64 1.86
C PRO A 29 3.60 -9.28 0.49
N MET A 30 4.89 -8.97 0.44
CA MET A 30 5.65 -8.78 -0.79
C MET A 30 5.53 -9.96 -1.78
N GLN A 31 5.36 -11.20 -1.29
CA GLN A 31 5.19 -12.37 -2.18
C GLN A 31 3.95 -12.25 -3.11
N PHE A 32 2.96 -11.45 -2.72
CA PHE A 32 1.77 -11.23 -3.53
C PHE A 32 2.02 -10.27 -4.69
N LEU A 33 3.06 -9.44 -4.60
CA LEU A 33 3.43 -8.47 -5.63
C LEU A 33 4.08 -9.16 -6.82
N TYR A 34 4.95 -10.15 -6.55
CA TYR A 34 5.62 -10.95 -7.57
C TYR A 34 4.68 -11.83 -8.42
N ARG A 35 3.37 -11.85 -8.11
CA ARG A 35 2.36 -12.52 -8.94
C ARG A 35 2.00 -11.72 -10.19
N TYR A 36 2.28 -10.43 -10.18
CA TYR A 36 1.94 -9.52 -11.26
C TYR A 36 3.21 -9.10 -11.99
N SER A 37 3.13 -8.91 -13.30
CA SER A 37 4.23 -8.36 -14.11
C SER A 37 4.00 -6.90 -14.47
N ALA A 38 2.75 -6.44 -14.49
CA ALA A 38 2.40 -5.07 -14.78
C ALA A 38 2.66 -4.18 -13.54
N PRO A 39 3.40 -3.06 -13.68
CA PRO A 39 3.67 -2.15 -12.56
C PRO A 39 2.38 -1.62 -11.91
N SER A 40 1.36 -1.30 -12.71
CA SER A 40 0.07 -0.80 -12.24
C SER A 40 -0.69 -1.79 -11.36
N ASP A 41 -0.60 -3.09 -11.64
CA ASP A 41 -1.16 -4.14 -10.79
C ASP A 41 -0.36 -4.30 -9.50
N MET A 42 0.97 -4.21 -9.58
CA MET A 42 1.85 -4.24 -8.41
C MET A 42 1.56 -3.08 -7.46
N GLU A 43 1.33 -1.86 -7.96
CA GLU A 43 0.99 -0.69 -7.14
C GLU A 43 -0.26 -0.92 -6.30
N ILE A 44 -1.34 -1.39 -6.93
CA ILE A 44 -2.62 -1.65 -6.27
C ILE A 44 -2.47 -2.79 -5.25
N ALA A 45 -1.82 -3.88 -5.63
CA ALA A 45 -1.56 -5.00 -4.74
C ALA A 45 -0.70 -4.58 -3.53
N ALA A 46 0.33 -3.76 -3.74
CA ALA A 46 1.22 -3.25 -2.71
C ALA A 46 0.49 -2.35 -1.72
N LEU A 47 -0.37 -1.45 -2.21
CA LEU A 47 -1.17 -0.60 -1.36
C LEU A 47 -2.11 -1.43 -0.48
N LEU A 48 -2.86 -2.36 -1.07
CA LEU A 48 -3.79 -3.23 -0.33
C LEU A 48 -3.06 -4.11 0.70
N ALA A 49 -1.91 -4.68 0.32
CA ALA A 49 -1.03 -5.43 1.20
C ALA A 49 -0.58 -4.60 2.40
N ALA A 50 -0.13 -3.37 2.17
CA ALA A 50 0.30 -2.46 3.22
C ALA A 50 -0.85 -2.05 4.14
N MET A 51 -2.04 -1.75 3.59
CA MET A 51 -3.20 -1.35 4.38
C MET A 51 -3.66 -2.46 5.33
N LEU A 52 -3.61 -3.72 4.87
CA LEU A 52 -3.97 -4.92 5.62
C LEU A 52 -2.82 -5.50 6.47
N ALA A 53 -1.63 -4.89 6.46
CA ALA A 53 -0.46 -5.37 7.20
C ALA A 53 -0.56 -5.10 8.73
N TYR A 54 -1.63 -5.56 9.38
CA TYR A 54 -1.81 -5.49 10.83
C TYR A 54 -2.39 -6.80 11.38
N GLY A 55 -1.58 -7.46 12.22
CA GLY A 55 -1.99 -8.67 12.91
C GLY A 55 -1.07 -9.85 12.75
N ARG A 56 -1.64 -11.06 12.89
CA ARG A 56 -0.88 -12.31 12.72
C ARG A 56 -0.61 -12.51 11.24
N VAL A 57 0.65 -12.76 10.88
CA VAL A 57 1.11 -12.92 9.49
C VAL A 57 0.25 -13.90 8.69
N LEU A 58 -0.07 -15.07 9.25
CA LEU A 58 -0.93 -16.07 8.60
C LEU A 58 -2.33 -15.52 8.25
N HIS A 59 -2.91 -14.67 9.10
CA HIS A 59 -4.22 -14.07 8.81
C HIS A 59 -4.11 -12.96 7.75
N ILE A 60 -3.02 -12.20 7.75
CA ILE A 60 -2.74 -11.19 6.73
C ILE A 60 -2.64 -11.89 5.36
N GLN A 61 -1.85 -12.96 5.27
CA GLN A 61 -1.72 -13.74 4.04
C GLN A 61 -3.04 -14.35 3.59
N LYS A 62 -3.82 -14.96 4.49
CA LYS A 62 -5.12 -15.51 4.14
C LYS A 62 -6.06 -14.45 3.58
N SER A 63 -6.09 -13.28 4.20
CA SER A 63 -6.92 -12.16 3.74
C SER A 63 -6.42 -11.57 2.43
N LEU A 64 -5.12 -11.49 2.19
CA LEU A 64 -4.59 -11.02 0.90
C LEU A 64 -4.85 -12.02 -0.22
N THR A 65 -4.70 -13.31 0.04
CA THR A 65 -5.08 -14.36 -0.93
C THR A 65 -6.57 -14.27 -1.28
N ASP A 66 -7.45 -14.12 -0.29
CA ASP A 66 -8.89 -13.98 -0.51
C ASP A 66 -9.23 -12.69 -1.26
N LEU A 67 -8.67 -11.55 -0.84
CA LEU A 67 -8.95 -10.26 -1.46
C LEU A 67 -8.48 -10.21 -2.92
N LEU A 68 -7.21 -10.54 -3.16
CA LEU A 68 -6.64 -10.53 -4.52
C LEU A 68 -7.31 -11.61 -5.39
N GLY A 69 -7.66 -12.77 -4.83
CA GLY A 69 -8.42 -13.78 -5.55
C GLY A 69 -9.81 -13.31 -6.00
N ARG A 70 -10.47 -12.42 -5.24
CA ARG A 70 -11.73 -11.78 -5.67
C ARG A 70 -11.52 -10.73 -6.77
N MET A 71 -10.33 -10.16 -6.87
CA MET A 71 -9.97 -9.16 -7.88
C MET A 71 -9.57 -9.79 -9.23
N GLY A 72 -9.16 -11.06 -9.22
CA GLY A 72 -8.72 -11.78 -10.41
C GLY A 72 -7.28 -11.44 -10.78
N ASP A 73 -6.94 -11.55 -12.06
CA ASP A 73 -5.56 -11.47 -12.55
C ASP A 73 -5.02 -10.04 -12.64
N SER A 74 -5.90 -9.03 -12.70
CA SER A 74 -5.50 -7.61 -12.73
C SER A 74 -6.25 -6.80 -11.66
N PRO A 75 -5.61 -6.59 -10.50
CA PRO A 75 -6.09 -5.66 -9.49
C PRO A 75 -6.33 -4.24 -10.04
N PHE A 76 -5.49 -3.77 -10.95
CA PHE A 76 -5.63 -2.45 -11.57
C PHE A 76 -6.93 -2.34 -12.37
N GLU A 77 -7.19 -3.28 -13.28
CA GLU A 77 -8.43 -3.25 -14.07
C GLU A 77 -9.67 -3.51 -13.21
N PHE A 78 -9.55 -4.29 -12.13
CA PHE A 78 -10.63 -4.45 -11.15
C PHE A 78 -11.00 -3.11 -10.48
N VAL A 79 -10.01 -2.30 -10.11
CA VAL A 79 -10.22 -0.99 -9.48
C VAL A 79 -10.69 0.05 -10.51
N ARG A 80 -10.08 0.10 -11.68
CA ARG A 80 -10.45 1.04 -12.75
C ARG A 80 -11.92 0.89 -13.15
N ASN A 81 -12.39 -0.35 -13.21
CA ASN A 81 -13.76 -0.69 -13.56
C ASN A 81 -14.63 -0.95 -12.32
N PHE A 82 -14.27 -0.43 -11.14
CA PHE A 82 -15.03 -0.69 -9.91
C PHE A 82 -16.48 -0.22 -10.01
N ASP A 83 -17.41 -1.10 -9.65
CA ASP A 83 -18.86 -0.93 -9.78
C ASP A 83 -19.60 -1.67 -8.64
N ASN A 84 -20.94 -1.61 -8.67
CA ASN A 84 -21.77 -2.26 -7.65
C ASN A 84 -21.68 -3.80 -7.65
N ASP A 85 -21.38 -4.43 -8.80
CA ASP A 85 -21.16 -5.89 -8.88
C ASP A 85 -19.88 -6.25 -8.12
N LYS A 86 -18.78 -5.53 -8.40
CA LYS A 86 -17.48 -5.72 -7.73
C LYS A 86 -17.57 -5.39 -6.24
N ARG A 87 -18.32 -4.37 -5.85
CA ARG A 87 -18.66 -4.11 -4.43
C ARG A 87 -19.39 -5.31 -3.81
N GLY A 88 -20.34 -5.91 -4.53
CA GLY A 88 -21.03 -7.14 -4.13
C GLY A 88 -20.07 -8.32 -3.86
N LYS A 89 -19.07 -8.51 -4.74
CA LYS A 89 -18.02 -9.55 -4.59
C LYS A 89 -17.19 -9.39 -3.32
N LEU A 90 -17.04 -8.16 -2.83
CA LEU A 90 -16.29 -7.87 -1.61
C LEU A 90 -17.14 -7.92 -0.34
N LYS A 91 -18.47 -7.95 -0.43
CA LYS A 91 -19.38 -7.81 0.73
C LYS A 91 -19.11 -8.80 1.88
N SER A 92 -18.72 -10.02 1.56
CA SER A 92 -18.41 -11.06 2.56
C SER A 92 -16.97 -11.01 3.09
N PHE A 93 -16.12 -10.15 2.54
CA PHE A 93 -14.73 -10.02 2.95
C PHE A 93 -14.63 -9.46 4.37
N LYS A 94 -13.73 -10.00 5.18
CA LYS A 94 -13.44 -9.51 6.52
C LYS A 94 -12.00 -9.78 6.92
N HIS A 95 -11.32 -8.73 7.37
CA HIS A 95 -10.01 -8.82 8.01
C HIS A 95 -10.01 -8.03 9.32
N ARG A 96 -10.17 -8.74 10.44
CA ARG A 96 -10.18 -8.16 11.79
C ARG A 96 -11.19 -7.01 11.94
N PHE A 97 -10.70 -5.77 11.91
CA PHE A 97 -11.48 -4.53 12.04
C PHE A 97 -11.89 -3.92 10.70
N THR A 98 -11.49 -4.52 9.57
CA THR A 98 -11.82 -4.06 8.22
C THR A 98 -12.80 -5.02 7.58
N ALA A 99 -13.91 -4.48 7.11
CA ALA A 99 -14.94 -5.19 6.35
C ALA A 99 -14.80 -4.93 4.85
N GLY A 100 -15.49 -5.75 4.05
CA GLY A 100 -15.57 -5.58 2.60
C GLY A 100 -16.05 -4.21 2.15
N ASP A 101 -16.94 -3.59 2.91
CA ASP A 101 -17.42 -2.23 2.64
C ASP A 101 -16.31 -1.17 2.79
N ASP A 102 -15.42 -1.33 3.76
CA ASP A 102 -14.29 -0.40 3.96
C ASP A 102 -13.29 -0.51 2.80
N ILE A 103 -13.03 -1.73 2.33
CA ILE A 103 -12.20 -1.96 1.14
C ILE A 103 -12.90 -1.40 -0.10
N SER A 104 -14.20 -1.63 -0.25
CA SER A 104 -14.96 -1.12 -1.41
C SER A 104 -14.94 0.40 -1.49
N ASP A 105 -15.00 1.09 -0.35
CA ASP A 105 -14.86 2.54 -0.31
C ASP A 105 -13.45 3.00 -0.68
N LEU A 106 -12.42 2.28 -0.21
CA LEU A 106 -11.06 2.53 -0.66
C LEU A 106 -10.93 2.35 -2.18
N LEU A 107 -11.47 1.27 -2.75
CA LEU A 107 -11.38 1.02 -4.19
C LEU A 107 -12.12 2.07 -5.02
N GLU A 108 -13.26 2.59 -4.55
CA GLU A 108 -13.95 3.70 -5.21
C GLU A 108 -13.09 4.97 -5.24
N LEU A 109 -12.36 5.26 -4.16
CA LEU A 109 -11.42 6.38 -4.12
C LEU A 109 -10.26 6.17 -5.08
N LEU A 110 -9.68 4.96 -5.08
CA LEU A 110 -8.59 4.62 -5.98
C LEU A 110 -9.03 4.69 -7.44
N ARG A 111 -10.25 4.27 -7.78
CA ARG A 111 -10.82 4.46 -9.12
C ARG A 111 -10.81 5.93 -9.54
N GLY A 112 -11.22 6.83 -8.65
CA GLY A 112 -11.16 8.27 -8.88
C GLY A 112 -9.74 8.81 -9.06
N VAL A 113 -8.79 8.29 -8.28
CA VAL A 113 -7.36 8.62 -8.41
C VAL A 113 -6.82 8.15 -9.76
N LEU A 114 -7.01 6.88 -10.11
CA LEU A 114 -6.54 6.31 -11.37
C LEU A 114 -7.13 7.03 -12.58
N GLY A 115 -8.43 7.36 -12.53
CA GLY A 115 -9.09 8.10 -13.60
C GLY A 115 -8.58 9.53 -13.80
N LYS A 116 -8.02 10.16 -12.75
CA LYS A 116 -7.54 11.54 -12.79
C LYS A 116 -6.03 11.67 -13.00
N PHE A 117 -5.25 10.76 -12.42
CA PHE A 117 -3.79 10.87 -12.37
C PHE A 117 -3.06 9.75 -13.14
N GLY A 118 -3.76 8.70 -13.59
CA GLY A 118 -3.17 7.58 -14.33
C GLY A 118 -2.60 6.47 -13.44
N GLY A 119 -2.08 6.82 -12.26
CA GLY A 119 -1.49 5.86 -11.32
C GLY A 119 -1.41 6.39 -9.89
N LEU A 120 -0.92 5.55 -8.98
CA LEU A 120 -0.71 5.95 -7.58
C LEU A 120 0.56 6.78 -7.41
N GLU A 121 1.60 6.49 -8.20
CA GLU A 121 2.82 7.29 -8.24
C GLU A 121 2.52 8.75 -8.58
N GLU A 122 1.82 9.03 -9.69
CA GLU A 122 1.53 10.40 -10.13
C GLU A 122 0.72 11.18 -9.10
N PHE A 123 -0.18 10.49 -8.40
CA PHE A 123 -0.97 11.07 -7.31
C PHE A 123 -0.11 11.36 -6.08
N PHE A 124 0.83 10.47 -5.73
CA PHE A 124 1.75 10.67 -4.63
C PHE A 124 2.70 11.85 -4.88
N VAL A 125 3.22 11.97 -6.12
CA VAL A 125 4.13 13.04 -6.52
C VAL A 125 3.51 14.44 -6.36
N GLN A 126 2.18 14.60 -6.45
CA GLN A 126 1.51 15.88 -6.18
C GLN A 126 1.79 16.43 -4.77
N GLY A 127 2.01 15.53 -3.81
CA GLY A 127 2.32 15.88 -2.43
C GLY A 127 3.81 16.00 -2.13
N TYR A 128 4.66 15.50 -3.03
CA TYR A 128 6.10 15.38 -2.82
C TYR A 128 6.82 16.71 -3.02
N ASN A 129 7.71 17.04 -2.08
CA ASN A 129 8.59 18.20 -2.17
C ASN A 129 10.03 17.77 -1.83
N PRO A 130 10.99 17.90 -2.76
CA PRO A 130 12.40 17.57 -2.51
C PRO A 130 13.04 18.34 -1.35
N HIS A 131 12.47 19.49 -0.97
CA HIS A 131 12.95 20.30 0.15
C HIS A 131 12.43 19.86 1.52
N ASP A 132 11.47 18.93 1.57
CA ASP A 132 11.00 18.39 2.83
C ASP A 132 12.07 17.51 3.48
N LYS A 133 12.20 17.60 4.81
CA LYS A 133 13.23 16.87 5.57
C LYS A 133 13.12 15.35 5.45
N ASN A 134 11.94 14.83 5.12
CA ASN A 134 11.63 13.41 4.95
C ASN A 134 10.32 13.26 4.18
N ILE A 135 9.88 12.02 3.96
CA ILE A 135 8.70 11.68 3.15
C ILE A 135 7.35 11.81 3.88
N ILE A 136 7.37 12.09 5.20
CA ILE A 136 6.15 12.14 6.04
C ILE A 136 5.15 13.20 5.54
N PRO A 137 5.55 14.41 5.11
CA PRO A 137 4.61 15.39 4.58
C PRO A 137 3.90 14.92 3.31
N ALA A 138 4.63 14.28 2.38
CA ALA A 138 4.07 13.72 1.16
C ALA A 138 3.05 12.61 1.46
N LEU A 139 3.41 11.67 2.35
CA LEU A 139 2.48 10.63 2.84
C LEU A 139 1.25 11.21 3.53
N SER A 140 1.42 12.29 4.30
CA SER A 140 0.30 12.91 5.00
C SER A 140 -0.66 13.57 4.01
N LYS A 141 -0.14 14.27 3.01
CA LYS A 141 -0.94 14.84 1.92
C LYS A 141 -1.65 13.77 1.10
N PHE A 142 -0.99 12.64 0.83
CA PHE A 142 -1.58 11.50 0.13
C PHE A 142 -2.81 10.97 0.88
N CYS A 143 -2.67 10.67 2.19
CA CYS A 143 -3.78 10.19 3.00
C CYS A 143 -4.87 11.24 3.18
N ASP A 144 -4.50 12.49 3.45
CA ASP A 144 -5.47 13.58 3.65
C ASP A 144 -6.26 13.83 2.37
N SER A 145 -5.62 13.79 1.20
CA SER A 145 -6.31 13.94 -0.09
C SER A 145 -7.30 12.81 -0.36
N LEU A 146 -6.97 11.55 -0.01
CA LEU A 146 -7.89 10.42 -0.12
C LEU A 146 -9.09 10.57 0.82
N LEU A 147 -8.86 11.00 2.07
CA LEU A 147 -9.92 11.25 3.04
C LEU A 147 -10.81 12.42 2.64
N ASP A 148 -10.23 13.50 2.11
CA ASP A 148 -10.97 14.66 1.62
C ASP A 148 -11.85 14.31 0.42
N MET A 149 -11.34 13.48 -0.50
CA MET A 149 -12.15 12.92 -1.61
C MET A 149 -13.31 12.07 -1.09
N HIS A 150 -13.07 11.25 -0.05
CA HIS A 150 -14.14 10.47 0.56
C HIS A 150 -15.22 11.35 1.19
N VAL A 151 -14.81 12.34 2.01
CA VAL A 151 -15.72 13.29 2.66
C VAL A 151 -16.61 14.02 1.65
N LYS A 152 -16.05 14.43 0.51
CA LYS A 152 -16.81 15.07 -0.59
C LYS A 152 -17.82 14.11 -1.21
N ASN A 153 -17.48 12.84 -1.36
CA ASN A 153 -18.36 11.83 -1.97
C ASN A 153 -19.43 11.31 -1.01
N THR A 154 -19.21 11.37 0.31
CA THR A 154 -20.12 10.82 1.33
C THR A 154 -20.80 11.87 2.22
N ASN A 155 -20.83 13.14 1.80
CA ASN A 155 -21.39 14.27 2.57
C ASN A 155 -20.87 14.33 4.03
N GLY A 156 -19.60 14.01 4.25
CA GLY A 156 -18.96 14.10 5.57
C GLY A 156 -18.99 12.84 6.43
N CYS A 157 -19.60 11.75 6.00
CA CYS A 157 -19.59 10.49 6.76
C CYS A 157 -18.34 9.65 6.43
N ILE A 158 -17.37 9.61 7.34
CA ILE A 158 -16.21 8.71 7.23
C ILE A 158 -16.46 7.44 8.04
N ARG A 159 -16.47 6.27 7.39
CA ARG A 159 -16.52 4.98 8.10
C ARG A 159 -15.24 4.77 8.91
N LYS A 160 -15.40 4.26 10.14
CA LYS A 160 -14.28 4.00 11.06
C LYS A 160 -13.24 3.02 10.51
N GLY A 161 -13.66 2.06 9.66
CA GLY A 161 -12.73 1.12 9.05
C GLY A 161 -11.86 1.78 7.97
N LEU A 162 -12.43 2.67 7.16
CA LEU A 162 -11.65 3.44 6.18
C LEU A 162 -10.63 4.37 6.84
N SER A 163 -11.00 5.07 7.92
CA SER A 163 -10.04 5.89 8.67
C SER A 163 -8.95 5.06 9.35
N TYR A 164 -9.23 3.78 9.66
CA TYR A 164 -8.24 2.83 10.17
C TYR A 164 -7.29 2.28 9.07
N LEU A 165 -7.74 2.25 7.81
CA LEU A 165 -6.87 1.94 6.68
C LEU A 165 -5.97 3.15 6.37
N LEU A 166 -6.57 4.33 6.18
CA LEU A 166 -5.90 5.58 5.81
C LEU A 166 -5.42 6.40 7.03
N VAL A 167 -4.71 5.76 7.95
CA VAL A 167 -4.30 6.44 9.19
C VAL A 167 -3.17 7.44 8.93
N ARG A 168 -3.35 8.67 9.42
CA ARG A 168 -2.39 9.76 9.32
C ARG A 168 -0.99 9.38 9.85
N PRO A 169 0.09 9.67 9.11
CA PRO A 169 1.48 9.42 9.53
C PRO A 169 1.86 10.09 10.86
N ALA A 170 1.20 11.20 11.21
CA ALA A 170 1.40 11.94 12.47
C ALA A 170 1.08 11.11 13.73
N GLY A 171 0.36 9.98 13.62
CA GLY A 171 0.04 9.08 14.73
C GLY A 171 1.10 8.02 15.08
N GLY A 172 2.28 8.06 14.45
CA GLY A 172 3.47 7.26 14.81
C GLY A 172 3.45 5.76 14.44
N SER A 173 2.36 5.03 14.69
CA SER A 173 2.29 3.57 14.47
C SER A 173 1.88 3.18 13.05
N ALA A 174 0.96 3.93 12.44
CA ALA A 174 0.47 3.68 11.09
C ALA A 174 1.44 4.09 9.98
N CYS A 175 2.37 5.00 10.29
CA CYS A 175 3.45 5.38 9.40
C CYS A 175 4.26 4.15 8.95
N LYS A 176 4.33 3.08 9.77
CA LYS A 176 4.98 1.83 9.40
C LYS A 176 4.35 1.13 8.19
N ARG A 177 3.02 1.16 8.05
CA ARG A 177 2.30 0.51 6.93
C ARG A 177 2.53 1.25 5.63
N LEU A 178 2.41 2.57 5.64
CA LEU A 178 2.69 3.40 4.46
C LEU A 178 4.18 3.40 4.08
N ASN A 179 5.08 3.38 5.07
CA ASN A 179 6.50 3.20 4.81
C ASN A 179 6.83 1.81 4.26
N LEU A 180 6.04 0.78 4.59
CA LEU A 180 6.16 -0.54 3.96
C LEU A 180 5.74 -0.51 2.49
N PHE A 181 4.62 0.15 2.19
CA PHE A 181 4.20 0.43 0.81
C PHE A 181 5.29 1.14 0.01
N LEU A 182 5.77 2.30 0.50
CA LEU A 182 6.83 3.05 -0.19
C LEU A 182 8.11 2.25 -0.35
N ARG A 183 8.48 1.42 0.64
CA ARG A 183 9.66 0.57 0.52
C ARG A 183 9.52 -0.43 -0.62
N TRP A 184 8.33 -0.95 -0.91
CA TRP A 184 8.12 -1.85 -2.02
C TRP A 184 8.08 -1.14 -3.38
N MET A 185 7.60 0.11 -3.42
CA MET A 185 7.51 0.90 -4.66
C MET A 185 8.81 1.59 -5.06
N VAL A 186 9.63 1.97 -4.08
CA VAL A 186 10.95 2.58 -4.29
C VAL A 186 12.07 1.53 -4.16
N ARG A 187 11.71 0.23 -4.18
CA ARG A 187 12.69 -0.84 -4.00
C ARG A 187 13.53 -0.98 -5.27
N ASP A 188 14.71 -0.38 -5.24
CA ASP A 188 15.81 -0.69 -6.16
C ASP A 188 16.59 -1.89 -5.59
N ASP A 189 15.90 -3.02 -5.44
CA ASP A 189 16.59 -4.25 -5.10
C ASP A 189 16.97 -4.93 -6.41
N ASP A 190 18.28 -5.06 -6.58
CA ASP A 190 19.07 -5.82 -7.55
C ASP A 190 18.69 -7.32 -7.54
N VAL A 191 17.42 -7.55 -7.79
CA VAL A 191 16.84 -8.83 -8.12
C VAL A 191 16.36 -8.63 -9.54
N ASP A 192 17.34 -8.57 -10.44
CA ASP A 192 17.21 -8.60 -11.89
C ASP A 192 16.00 -9.46 -12.29
N THR A 193 14.89 -8.79 -12.58
CA THR A 193 14.13 -9.16 -13.76
C THR A 193 14.83 -8.44 -14.89
N GLU A 194 15.77 -9.12 -15.54
CA GLU A 194 16.23 -8.74 -16.87
C GLU A 194 15.01 -8.42 -17.73
N ILE A 195 14.77 -7.13 -17.97
CA ILE A 195 13.91 -6.63 -19.02
C ILE A 195 14.82 -5.72 -19.84
N GLY A 196 15.30 -6.26 -20.96
CA GLY A 196 16.05 -5.53 -21.98
C GLY A 196 15.20 -4.61 -22.83
#